data_AF-A0A9K3Q697-F1
#
_entry.id   AF-A0A9K3Q697-F1
#
_cell.length_a   1.000
_cell.length_b   1.000
_cell.length_c   1.000
_cell.angle_alpha   90.00
_cell.angle_beta   90.00
_cell.angle_gamma   90.00
#
_symmetry.space_group_name_H-M   'P 1'
#
loop_
_entity.id
_entity.type
_entity.pdbx_description
1 polymer ?
#
loop_
_entity_poly.entity_id
_entity_poly.type
_entity_poly.pdbx_seq_one_letter_code
_entity_poly.pdbx_strand_id
1 'polypeptide(L)'
;MTGLYRVTRSKPETTDPECRGTYLHQKLDDKIHGYADVTPQELLTHLTTKYGTITDTDLEDNRKKLSSPWNPDDDLDIIWGRVTDCMAFAKDTSQPIPEATAISSILQVFAASGVLDQYIHEWNRKPAANKTYDNFQEHFDLANLLRLEELTTKQAGFHSANFATPPNAPATASAAPTTSSNSITVDSTTMYYCWSHGLGFNPNHTSATCQRPSEKHDHTATIRNPKGGCRLINTAAFRRSPS
;
A
#
# COMPACT_ATOMS: atom_id res chain seq x y z
N MET A 1 -5.77 0.41 -30.37
CA MET A 1 -6.05 1.63 -29.60
C MET A 1 -4.96 1.75 -28.55
N THR A 2 -3.90 2.47 -28.88
CA THR A 2 -2.70 2.63 -28.05
C THR A 2 -2.95 3.73 -27.01
N GLY A 3 -2.89 3.37 -25.73
CA GLY A 3 -3.03 4.30 -24.62
C GLY A 3 -1.85 5.27 -24.60
N LEU A 4 -2.13 6.56 -24.69
CA LEU A 4 -1.14 7.62 -24.50
C LEU A 4 -0.81 7.73 -23.02
N TYR A 5 0.18 6.96 -22.55
CA TYR A 5 0.73 7.13 -21.21
C TYR A 5 1.59 8.40 -21.20
N ARG A 6 1.15 9.40 -20.43
CA ARG A 6 1.82 10.69 -20.30
C ARG A 6 3.06 10.53 -19.41
N VAL A 7 4.21 10.32 -20.03
CA VAL A 7 5.51 10.37 -19.33
C VAL A 7 5.84 11.82 -19.02
N THR A 8 5.65 12.24 -17.76
CA THR A 8 6.23 13.50 -17.27
C THR A 8 7.70 13.27 -16.97
N ARG A 9 8.57 13.42 -17.98
CA ARG A 9 10.01 13.58 -17.72
C ARG A 9 10.24 14.88 -16.96
N SER A 10 11.04 14.83 -15.89
CA SER A 10 11.61 16.03 -15.29
C SER A 10 12.46 16.75 -16.34
N LYS A 11 12.18 18.05 -16.50
CA LYS A 11 12.86 18.95 -17.42
C LYS A 11 14.37 18.94 -17.08
N PRO A 12 15.28 18.61 -18.01
CA PRO A 12 16.68 18.92 -17.80
C PRO A 12 16.78 20.45 -17.72
N GLU A 13 17.26 20.94 -16.58
CA GLU A 13 17.46 22.36 -16.35
C GLU A 13 18.64 22.83 -17.20
N THR A 14 18.34 23.28 -18.43
CA THR A 14 19.33 23.85 -19.34
C THR A 14 19.52 25.31 -18.97
N THR A 15 20.69 25.65 -18.42
CA THR A 15 21.11 27.03 -18.09
C THR A 15 21.63 27.81 -19.31
N ASP A 16 21.40 27.32 -20.53
CA ASP A 16 21.83 27.95 -21.76
C ASP A 16 20.72 28.86 -22.34
N PRO A 17 20.94 30.18 -22.46
CA PRO A 17 19.95 31.11 -22.98
C PRO A 17 19.58 30.94 -24.46
N GLU A 18 20.25 30.06 -25.22
CA GLU A 18 19.88 29.72 -26.60
C GLU A 18 19.00 28.46 -26.74
N CYS A 19 18.52 27.85 -25.63
CA CYS A 19 17.75 26.60 -25.65
C CYS A 19 16.29 26.72 -26.12
N ARG A 20 16.05 27.32 -27.29
CA ARG A 20 14.79 27.18 -28.05
C ARG A 20 14.95 26.05 -29.10
N GLY A 21 14.54 24.83 -28.74
CA GLY A 21 14.12 23.83 -29.75
C GLY A 21 14.91 22.52 -29.88
N THR A 22 15.69 22.09 -28.89
CA THR A 22 16.59 20.91 -28.99
C THR A 22 15.93 19.56 -29.27
N TYR A 23 14.60 19.44 -29.28
CA TYR A 23 13.87 18.20 -29.58
C TYR A 23 13.54 18.01 -31.08
N LEU A 24 13.65 19.04 -31.91
CA LEU A 24 13.23 18.98 -33.33
C LEU A 24 14.38 19.23 -34.33
N HIS A 25 15.50 19.75 -33.84
CA HIS A 25 16.58 20.37 -34.62
C HIS A 25 17.50 19.46 -35.44
N GLN A 26 17.37 18.13 -35.36
CA GLN A 26 18.39 17.25 -35.98
C GLN A 26 18.03 16.65 -37.32
N LYS A 27 16.74 16.59 -37.71
CA LYS A 27 16.34 16.01 -39.02
C LYS A 27 15.22 16.76 -39.74
N LEU A 28 14.45 17.60 -39.05
CA LEU A 28 13.25 18.23 -39.62
C LEU A 28 13.31 19.76 -39.64
N ASP A 29 14.33 20.36 -39.03
CA ASP A 29 14.51 21.82 -39.03
C ASP A 29 15.43 22.23 -40.18
N ASP A 30 14.87 22.91 -41.19
CA ASP A 30 15.65 23.56 -42.24
C ASP A 30 16.16 24.91 -41.74
N LYS A 31 17.45 25.20 -41.92
CA LYS A 31 18.06 26.44 -41.41
C LYS A 31 17.50 27.73 -42.04
N ILE A 32 16.80 27.63 -43.18
CA ILE A 32 16.28 28.77 -43.93
C ILE A 32 14.74 28.84 -43.83
N HIS A 33 14.05 27.69 -43.84
CA HIS A 33 12.58 27.61 -43.85
C HIS A 33 11.96 27.01 -42.59
N GLY A 34 12.77 26.62 -41.60
CA GLY A 34 12.30 25.96 -40.38
C GLY A 34 11.57 24.66 -40.70
N TYR A 35 10.28 24.58 -40.33
CA TYR A 35 9.42 23.41 -40.56
C TYR A 35 8.44 23.60 -41.74
N ALA A 36 8.66 24.57 -42.62
CA ALA A 36 7.71 24.88 -43.70
C ALA A 36 7.41 23.69 -44.63
N ASP A 37 8.39 22.79 -44.78
CA ASP A 37 8.29 21.59 -45.64
C ASP A 37 7.96 20.30 -44.85
N VAL A 38 7.66 20.41 -43.55
CA VAL A 38 7.37 19.26 -42.68
C VAL A 38 5.91 19.25 -42.30
N THR A 39 5.21 18.17 -42.63
CA THR A 39 3.81 18.02 -42.24
C THR A 39 3.68 17.77 -40.73
N PRO A 40 2.55 18.15 -40.11
CA PRO A 40 2.27 17.82 -38.71
C PRO A 40 2.37 16.31 -38.41
N GLN A 41 2.05 15.45 -39.38
CA GLN A 41 2.15 13.99 -39.26
C GLN A 41 3.61 13.52 -39.20
N GLU A 42 4.49 14.08 -40.03
CA GLU A 42 5.93 13.76 -40.01
C GLU A 42 6.58 14.26 -38.71
N LEU A 43 6.18 15.43 -38.22
CA LEU A 43 6.64 15.96 -36.94
C LEU A 43 6.21 15.04 -35.79
N LEU A 44 4.93 14.64 -35.75
CA LEU A 44 4.41 13.75 -34.72
C LEU A 44 5.07 12.37 -34.80
N THR A 45 5.25 11.83 -36.01
CA THR A 45 5.96 10.58 -36.26
C THR A 45 7.40 10.67 -35.75
N HIS A 46 8.10 11.78 -36.00
CA HIS A 46 9.47 11.96 -35.50
C HIS A 46 9.51 12.02 -33.98
N LEU A 47 8.62 12.77 -33.36
CA LEU A 47 8.52 12.85 -31.91
C LEU A 47 8.19 11.49 -31.29
N THR A 48 7.21 10.78 -31.82
CA THR A 48 6.82 9.46 -31.32
C THR A 48 7.93 8.42 -31.53
N THR A 49 8.55 8.38 -32.71
CA THR A 49 9.57 7.36 -33.04
C THR A 49 10.91 7.63 -32.37
N LYS A 50 11.29 8.90 -32.16
CA LYS A 50 12.60 9.27 -31.58
C LYS A 50 12.56 9.51 -30.07
N TYR A 51 11.43 9.99 -29.54
CA TYR A 51 11.30 10.41 -28.14
C TYR A 51 10.09 9.82 -27.41
N GLY A 52 9.11 9.25 -28.13
CA GLY A 52 7.92 8.62 -27.57
C GLY A 52 8.05 7.12 -27.33
N THR A 53 9.22 6.53 -27.58
CA THR A 53 9.51 5.12 -27.29
C THR A 53 10.06 4.98 -25.87
N ILE A 54 9.44 4.08 -25.09
CA ILE A 54 10.01 3.63 -23.81
C ILE A 54 11.34 2.94 -24.12
N THR A 55 12.43 3.46 -23.57
CA THR A 55 13.78 2.91 -23.78
C THR A 55 14.12 1.84 -22.74
N ASP A 56 15.13 1.02 -23.00
CA ASP A 56 15.63 0.06 -22.00
C ASP A 56 16.10 0.75 -20.71
N THR A 57 16.65 1.96 -20.82
CA THR A 57 17.01 2.80 -19.66
C THR A 57 15.77 3.17 -18.84
N ASP A 58 14.67 3.56 -19.50
CA ASP A 58 13.43 3.90 -18.79
C ASP A 58 12.84 2.67 -18.07
N LEU A 59 12.94 1.48 -18.68
CA LEU A 59 12.52 0.21 -18.06
C LEU A 59 13.41 -0.17 -16.86
N GLU A 60 14.71 0.04 -16.98
CA GLU A 60 15.64 -0.21 -15.89
C GLU A 60 15.42 0.75 -14.72
N ASP A 61 15.18 2.04 -15.00
CA ASP A 61 14.84 3.02 -13.96
C ASP A 61 13.49 2.71 -13.32
N ASN A 62 12.52 2.19 -14.08
CA ASN A 62 11.26 1.69 -13.54
C ASN A 62 11.47 0.51 -12.56
N ARG A 63 12.34 -0.44 -12.90
CA ARG A 63 12.71 -1.56 -12.00
C ARG A 63 13.42 -1.09 -10.73
N LYS A 64 14.31 -0.09 -10.83
CA LYS A 64 14.95 0.54 -9.68
C LYS A 64 13.94 1.25 -8.77
N LYS A 65 12.96 1.94 -9.35
CA LYS A 65 11.85 2.55 -8.59
C LYS A 65 11.08 1.50 -7.80
N LEU A 66 10.68 0.40 -8.45
CA LEU A 66 9.96 -0.70 -7.80
C LEU A 66 10.73 -1.25 -6.58
N SER A 67 12.05 -1.38 -6.71
CA SER A 67 12.93 -1.96 -5.68
C SER A 67 13.54 -0.91 -4.74
N SER A 68 13.05 0.33 -4.77
CA SER A 68 13.57 1.40 -3.92
C SER A 68 13.26 1.10 -2.44
N PRO A 69 14.20 1.40 -1.51
CA PRO A 69 13.98 1.22 -0.08
C PRO A 69 12.70 1.89 0.41
N TRP A 70 12.09 1.32 1.44
CA TRP A 70 10.93 1.88 2.13
C TRP A 70 11.35 2.31 3.53
N ASN A 71 10.87 3.48 3.94
CA ASN A 71 11.00 3.96 5.31
C ASN A 71 9.82 3.42 6.15
N PRO A 72 10.07 2.65 7.23
CA PRO A 72 9.02 2.11 8.09
C PRO A 72 8.08 3.11 8.75
N ASP A 73 8.43 4.40 8.78
CA ASP A 73 7.57 5.45 9.32
C ASP A 73 6.58 6.00 8.28
N ASP A 74 6.78 5.67 7.00
CA ASP A 74 5.90 6.05 5.90
C ASP A 74 4.76 5.03 5.73
N ASP A 75 3.64 5.47 5.16
CA ASP A 75 2.50 4.61 4.86
C ASP A 75 2.85 3.53 3.80
N LEU A 76 2.30 2.32 3.94
CA LEU A 76 2.42 1.26 2.94
C LEU A 76 1.67 1.59 1.65
N ASP A 77 0.69 2.49 1.67
CA ASP A 77 0.01 2.98 0.45
C ASP A 77 0.99 3.54 -0.59
N ILE A 78 2.13 4.10 -0.16
CA ILE A 78 3.20 4.57 -1.05
C ILE A 78 3.82 3.40 -1.83
N ILE A 79 3.96 2.23 -1.20
CA ILE A 79 4.47 1.02 -1.85
C ILE A 79 3.45 0.48 -2.84
N TRP A 80 2.17 0.44 -2.49
CA TRP A 80 1.09 -0.05 -3.36
C TRP A 80 0.89 0.84 -4.59
N GLY A 81 0.90 2.16 -4.40
CA GLY A 81 0.91 3.12 -5.51
C GLY A 81 2.12 2.92 -6.42
N ARG A 82 3.32 2.78 -5.84
CA ARG A 82 4.55 2.56 -6.60
C ARG A 82 4.51 1.26 -7.43
N VAL A 83 4.01 0.16 -6.88
CA VAL A 83 3.86 -1.10 -7.63
C VAL A 83 2.88 -0.92 -8.80
N THR A 84 1.72 -0.31 -8.54
CA THR A 84 0.70 -0.04 -9.55
C THR A 84 1.26 0.78 -10.71
N ASP A 85 1.97 1.86 -10.40
CA ASP A 85 2.60 2.73 -11.39
C ASP A 85 3.68 2.00 -12.20
N CYS A 86 4.54 1.23 -11.53
CA CYS A 86 5.63 0.51 -12.20
C CYS A 86 5.08 -0.58 -13.14
N MET A 87 4.06 -1.32 -12.71
CA MET A 87 3.41 -2.34 -13.54
C MET A 87 2.68 -1.70 -14.73
N ALA A 88 1.97 -0.59 -14.51
CA ALA A 88 1.28 0.14 -15.57
C ALA A 88 2.26 0.70 -16.61
N PHE A 89 3.41 1.22 -16.18
CA PHE A 89 4.45 1.74 -17.07
C PHE A 89 5.01 0.68 -18.02
N ALA A 90 5.20 -0.55 -17.53
CA ALA A 90 5.80 -1.63 -18.30
C ALA A 90 4.80 -2.48 -19.10
N LYS A 91 3.49 -2.32 -18.86
CA LYS A 91 2.42 -3.22 -19.31
C LYS A 91 2.42 -3.49 -20.82
N ASP A 92 2.54 -2.45 -21.63
CA ASP A 92 2.44 -2.53 -23.10
C ASP A 92 3.82 -2.65 -23.77
N THR A 93 4.88 -2.90 -22.98
CA THR A 93 6.24 -3.09 -23.47
C THR A 93 6.55 -4.57 -23.69
N SER A 94 7.71 -4.87 -24.29
CA SER A 94 8.21 -6.25 -24.38
C SER A 94 8.67 -6.82 -23.03
N GLN A 95 8.72 -6.01 -21.96
CA GLN A 95 9.20 -6.39 -20.63
C GLN A 95 8.18 -5.99 -19.55
N PRO A 96 6.95 -6.54 -19.56
CA PRO A 96 5.98 -6.30 -18.49
C PRO A 96 6.53 -6.80 -17.15
N ILE A 97 6.04 -6.22 -16.05
CA ILE A 97 6.36 -6.67 -14.69
C ILE A 97 5.23 -7.58 -14.22
N PRO A 98 5.44 -8.92 -14.15
CA PRO A 98 4.43 -9.83 -13.62
C PRO A 98 4.24 -9.63 -12.12
N GLU A 99 3.04 -9.92 -11.61
CA GLU A 99 2.72 -9.85 -10.18
C GLU A 99 3.73 -10.60 -9.31
N ALA A 100 4.15 -11.80 -9.73
CA ALA A 100 5.14 -12.60 -9.00
C ALA A 100 6.48 -11.89 -8.84
N THR A 101 6.92 -11.15 -9.87
CA THR A 101 8.13 -10.33 -9.83
C THR A 101 7.94 -9.13 -8.91
N ALA A 102 6.79 -8.45 -8.99
CA ALA A 102 6.48 -7.34 -8.09
C ALA A 102 6.47 -7.78 -6.61
N ILE A 103 5.80 -8.89 -6.29
CA ILE A 103 5.79 -9.49 -4.94
C ILE A 103 7.23 -9.77 -4.47
N SER A 104 8.05 -10.38 -5.33
CA SER A 104 9.43 -10.72 -4.99
C SER A 104 10.28 -9.47 -4.71
N SER A 105 10.13 -8.42 -5.52
CA SER A 105 10.79 -7.13 -5.30
C SER A 105 10.36 -6.47 -3.99
N ILE A 106 9.05 -6.47 -3.67
CA ILE A 106 8.57 -5.84 -2.44
C ILE A 106 8.98 -6.64 -1.20
N LEU A 107 9.03 -7.97 -1.28
CA LEU A 107 9.61 -8.78 -0.19
C LEU A 107 11.07 -8.41 0.10
N GLN A 108 11.87 -8.10 -0.92
CA GLN A 108 13.24 -7.62 -0.72
C GLN A 108 13.27 -6.23 -0.07
N VAL A 109 12.37 -5.33 -0.45
CA VAL A 109 12.23 -4.00 0.16
C VAL A 109 11.85 -4.12 1.64
N PHE A 110 10.91 -5.00 1.99
CA PHE A 110 10.52 -5.24 3.39
C PHE A 110 11.61 -5.96 4.19
N ALA A 111 12.34 -6.90 3.58
CA ALA A 111 13.48 -7.53 4.25
C ALA A 111 14.60 -6.52 4.54
N ALA A 112 14.86 -5.60 3.61
CA ALA A 112 15.87 -4.55 3.78
C ALA A 112 15.51 -3.55 4.88
N SER A 113 14.22 -3.36 5.19
CA SER A 113 13.79 -2.51 6.30
C SER A 113 13.93 -3.18 7.68
N GLY A 114 13.96 -4.52 7.73
CA GLY A 114 14.19 -5.31 8.96
C GLY A 114 13.07 -5.27 10.00
N VAL A 115 11.93 -4.67 9.68
CA VAL A 115 10.82 -4.48 10.64
C VAL A 115 9.65 -5.45 10.42
N LEU A 116 9.68 -6.25 9.35
CA LEU A 116 8.60 -7.14 8.94
C LEU A 116 9.03 -8.61 8.76
N ASP A 117 10.21 -9.01 9.27
CA ASP A 117 10.81 -10.32 9.04
C ASP A 117 9.90 -11.50 9.41
N GLN A 118 9.24 -11.43 10.57
CA GLN A 118 8.27 -12.46 10.98
C GLN A 118 7.17 -12.64 9.93
N TYR A 119 6.61 -11.54 9.45
CA TYR A 119 5.51 -11.54 8.49
C TYR A 119 5.96 -12.00 7.09
N ILE A 120 7.22 -11.77 6.72
CA ILE A 120 7.84 -12.35 5.52
C ILE A 120 7.90 -13.89 5.63
N HIS A 121 8.30 -14.44 6.77
CA HIS A 121 8.31 -15.89 6.98
C HIS A 121 6.90 -16.49 6.92
N GLU A 122 5.90 -15.82 7.50
CA GLU A 122 4.50 -16.23 7.43
C GLU A 122 3.97 -16.22 6.00
N TRP A 123 4.25 -15.18 5.23
CA TRP A 123 3.93 -15.12 3.81
C TRP A 123 4.54 -16.29 3.03
N ASN A 124 5.82 -16.57 3.27
CA ASN A 124 6.54 -17.62 2.55
C ASN A 124 5.97 -19.02 2.80
N ARG A 125 5.35 -19.26 3.96
CA ARG A 125 4.69 -20.53 4.32
C ARG A 125 3.29 -20.71 3.71
N LYS A 126 2.67 -19.66 3.16
CA LYS A 126 1.34 -19.78 2.55
C LYS A 126 1.37 -20.75 1.35
N PRO A 127 0.28 -21.49 1.08
CA PRO A 127 0.14 -22.29 -0.13
C PRO A 127 0.28 -21.43 -1.39
N ALA A 128 0.83 -21.99 -2.46
CA ALA A 128 1.05 -21.28 -3.72
C ALA A 128 -0.22 -20.63 -4.28
N ALA A 129 -1.37 -21.30 -4.16
CA ALA A 129 -2.68 -20.78 -4.57
C ALA A 129 -3.09 -19.48 -3.84
N ASN A 130 -2.55 -19.25 -2.64
CA ASN A 130 -2.84 -18.07 -1.84
C ASN A 130 -1.78 -16.97 -2.00
N LYS A 131 -0.72 -17.18 -2.78
CA LYS A 131 0.33 -16.18 -3.06
C LYS A 131 -0.06 -15.27 -4.23
N THR A 132 -1.25 -14.70 -4.16
CA THR A 132 -1.75 -13.69 -5.11
C THR A 132 -1.36 -12.29 -4.66
N TYR A 133 -1.39 -11.31 -5.56
CA TYR A 133 -1.05 -9.93 -5.21
C TYR A 133 -2.05 -9.32 -4.20
N ASP A 134 -3.35 -9.57 -4.37
CA ASP A 134 -4.36 -9.09 -3.42
C ASP A 134 -4.11 -9.60 -2.00
N ASN A 135 -3.86 -10.91 -1.85
CA ASN A 135 -3.56 -11.51 -0.55
C ASN A 135 -2.23 -10.99 0.02
N PHE A 136 -1.29 -10.58 -0.84
CA PHE A 136 -0.01 -10.00 -0.43
C PHE A 136 -0.22 -8.64 0.22
N GLN A 137 -1.01 -7.75 -0.41
CA GLN A 137 -1.36 -6.45 0.15
C GLN A 137 -2.06 -6.61 1.50
N GLU A 138 -3.12 -7.42 1.55
CA GLU A 138 -3.86 -7.68 2.80
C GLU A 138 -2.97 -8.20 3.93
N HIS A 139 -2.03 -9.11 3.62
CA HIS A 139 -1.12 -9.68 4.61
C HIS A 139 -0.17 -8.63 5.18
N PHE A 140 0.41 -7.78 4.34
CA PHE A 140 1.41 -6.79 4.78
C PHE A 140 0.80 -5.51 5.35
N ASP A 141 -0.42 -5.13 4.95
CA ASP A 141 -1.17 -4.06 5.61
C ASP A 141 -1.49 -4.43 7.06
N LEU A 142 -1.97 -5.66 7.29
CA LEU A 142 -2.20 -6.18 8.63
C LEU A 142 -0.89 -6.25 9.43
N ALA A 143 0.19 -6.72 8.81
CA ALA A 143 1.50 -6.80 9.46
C ALA A 143 2.00 -5.44 9.94
N ASN A 144 1.87 -4.40 9.11
CA ASN A 144 2.30 -3.06 9.46
C ASN A 144 1.44 -2.44 10.56
N LEU A 145 0.12 -2.67 10.53
CA LEU A 145 -0.79 -2.26 11.60
C LEU A 145 -0.38 -2.88 12.94
N LEU A 146 -0.13 -4.20 12.97
CA LEU A 146 0.27 -4.91 14.19
C LEU A 146 1.63 -4.41 14.72
N ARG A 147 2.60 -4.19 13.82
CA ARG A 147 3.90 -3.61 14.18
C ARG A 147 3.77 -2.24 14.86
N LEU A 148 2.92 -1.36 14.32
CA LEU A 148 2.68 -0.02 14.88
C LEU A 148 1.96 -0.10 16.24
N GLU A 149 1.01 -1.02 16.40
CA GLU A 149 0.35 -1.27 17.70
C GLU A 149 1.35 -1.75 18.76
N GLU A 150 2.28 -2.64 18.40
CA GLU A 150 3.33 -3.08 19.33
C GLU A 150 4.28 -1.95 19.73
N LEU A 151 4.64 -1.07 18.80
CA LEU A 151 5.50 0.09 19.06
C LEU A 151 4.83 1.06 20.05
N THR A 152 3.55 1.38 19.83
CA THR A 152 2.78 2.28 20.71
C THR A 152 2.57 1.68 22.09
N THR A 153 2.29 0.36 22.19
CA THR A 153 2.15 -0.34 23.48
C THR A 153 3.45 -0.33 24.27
N LYS A 154 4.60 -0.57 23.60
CA LYS A 154 5.92 -0.50 24.23
C LYS A 154 6.22 0.92 24.73
N GLN A 155 5.93 1.96 23.93
CA GLN A 155 6.10 3.36 24.35
C GLN A 155 5.26 3.71 25.58
N ALA A 156 4.00 3.26 25.66
CA ALA A 156 3.15 3.49 26.84
C ALA A 156 3.73 2.88 28.14
N GLY A 157 4.43 1.75 28.05
CA GLY A 157 5.09 1.09 29.18
C GLY A 157 6.27 1.89 29.79
N PHE A 158 6.99 2.67 28.99
CA PHE A 158 8.14 3.45 29.47
C PHE A 158 7.75 4.72 30.25
N HIS A 159 6.53 5.22 30.09
CA HIS A 159 6.05 6.40 30.83
C HIS A 159 5.65 6.11 32.29
N SER A 160 5.50 4.83 32.68
CA SER A 160 5.10 4.45 34.04
C SER A 160 6.27 4.28 35.02
N ALA A 161 7.53 4.38 34.56
CA ALA A 161 8.71 4.06 35.37
C ALA A 161 9.19 5.18 36.32
N ASN A 162 8.62 6.40 36.24
CA ASN A 162 9.11 7.55 37.01
C ASN A 162 8.36 7.86 38.33
N PHE A 163 7.41 7.02 38.74
CA PHE A 163 6.76 7.15 40.06
C PHE A 163 7.09 5.96 40.97
N ALA A 164 8.37 5.78 41.28
CA ALA A 164 8.79 4.88 42.35
C ALA A 164 8.71 5.61 43.71
N THR A 165 7.68 5.31 44.49
CA THR A 165 7.72 5.39 45.96
C THR A 165 7.78 3.96 46.50
N PRO A 166 8.65 3.62 47.49
CA PRO A 166 8.68 2.28 48.04
C PRO A 166 7.56 2.14 49.09
N PRO A 167 6.93 0.95 49.21
CA PRO A 167 7.38 0.08 50.30
C PRO A 167 7.23 -1.44 50.04
N ASN A 168 7.97 -2.21 50.83
CA ASN A 168 7.88 -3.66 51.02
C ASN A 168 6.46 -4.26 50.97
N ALA A 169 6.24 -5.26 50.11
CA ALA A 169 5.41 -6.46 50.33
C ALA A 169 5.55 -7.43 49.12
N PRO A 170 5.41 -8.76 49.31
CA PRO A 170 5.95 -9.75 48.38
C PRO A 170 5.12 -9.91 47.10
N ALA A 171 5.85 -10.15 46.01
CA ALA A 171 5.32 -10.35 44.67
C ALA A 171 4.32 -11.51 44.60
N THR A 172 3.08 -11.20 44.24
CA THR A 172 2.19 -12.13 43.55
C THR A 172 2.28 -11.83 42.05
N ALA A 173 2.79 -12.79 41.29
CA ALA A 173 2.83 -12.72 39.84
C ALA A 173 1.39 -12.65 39.31
N SER A 174 0.97 -11.48 38.84
CA SER A 174 -0.27 -11.32 38.08
C SER A 174 0.07 -11.45 36.60
N ALA A 175 -0.43 -12.51 35.98
CA ALA A 175 -0.35 -12.75 34.55
C ALA A 175 -0.98 -11.59 33.76
N ALA A 176 -0.41 -11.28 32.60
CA ALA A 176 -0.91 -10.27 31.67
C ALA A 176 -2.39 -10.53 31.29
N PRO A 177 -3.26 -9.51 31.22
CA PRO A 177 -4.63 -9.72 30.77
C PRO A 177 -4.66 -9.83 29.25
N THR A 178 -4.96 -11.01 28.73
CA THR A 178 -5.39 -11.23 27.36
C THR A 178 -6.82 -10.70 27.21
N THR A 179 -7.00 -9.39 27.09
CA THR A 179 -8.36 -8.82 27.02
C THR A 179 -8.91 -8.93 25.60
N SER A 180 -9.85 -9.86 25.43
CA SER A 180 -10.71 -10.04 24.27
C SER A 180 -11.68 -8.86 24.09
N SER A 181 -11.16 -7.68 23.70
CA SER A 181 -12.00 -6.51 23.46
C SER A 181 -12.90 -6.70 22.23
N ASN A 182 -14.20 -6.51 22.39
CA ASN A 182 -15.20 -6.57 21.29
C ASN A 182 -15.40 -5.21 20.60
N SER A 183 -14.71 -4.17 21.06
CA SER A 183 -14.84 -2.80 20.56
C SER A 183 -13.48 -2.16 20.31
N ILE A 184 -13.49 -1.14 19.45
CA ILE A 184 -12.36 -0.26 19.14
C ILE A 184 -12.83 1.18 19.22
N THR A 185 -12.01 2.06 19.79
CA THR A 185 -12.28 3.50 19.89
C THR A 185 -11.16 4.27 19.20
N VAL A 186 -11.51 5.11 18.24
CA VAL A 186 -10.59 6.02 17.51
C VAL A 186 -11.21 7.41 17.51
N ASP A 187 -10.47 8.43 17.95
CA ASP A 187 -10.93 9.83 17.97
C ASP A 187 -12.34 10.03 18.54
N SER A 188 -12.60 9.44 19.71
CA SER A 188 -13.91 9.43 20.41
C SER A 188 -15.03 8.65 19.71
N THR A 189 -14.76 8.01 18.58
CA THR A 189 -15.72 7.15 17.88
C THR A 189 -15.51 5.70 18.29
N THR A 190 -16.51 5.08 18.93
CA THR A 190 -16.44 3.68 19.36
C THR A 190 -17.26 2.78 18.45
N MET A 191 -16.65 1.70 17.98
CA MET A 191 -17.27 0.68 17.13
C MET A 191 -17.16 -0.71 17.78
N TYR A 192 -18.12 -1.58 17.48
CA TYR A 192 -18.32 -2.90 18.07
C TYR A 192 -18.32 -3.96 16.98
N TYR A 193 -17.63 -5.07 17.23
CA TYR A 193 -17.36 -6.09 16.22
C TYR A 193 -18.26 -7.32 16.34
N CYS A 194 -18.80 -7.73 15.20
CA CYS A 194 -19.58 -8.95 15.02
C CYS A 194 -18.97 -9.80 13.89
N TRP A 195 -18.72 -11.09 14.13
CA TRP A 195 -18.16 -12.02 13.12
C TRP A 195 -18.94 -12.02 11.80
N SER A 196 -20.28 -11.90 11.84
CA SER A 196 -21.11 -11.91 10.63
C SER A 196 -21.23 -10.54 9.98
N HIS A 197 -21.29 -9.47 10.77
CA HIS A 197 -21.72 -8.15 10.30
C HIS A 197 -20.61 -7.11 10.30
N GLY A 198 -19.41 -7.48 10.75
CA GLY A 198 -18.27 -6.58 10.85
C GLY A 198 -18.43 -5.55 11.94
N LEU A 199 -17.84 -4.38 11.74
CA LEU A 199 -17.80 -3.27 12.69
C LEU A 199 -19.05 -2.39 12.55
N GLY A 200 -19.75 -2.14 13.65
CA GLY A 200 -20.90 -1.23 13.71
C GLY A 200 -20.87 -0.33 14.94
N PHE A 201 -21.78 0.65 14.99
CA PHE A 201 -21.82 1.63 16.09
C PHE A 201 -22.72 1.21 17.27
N ASN A 202 -23.42 0.08 17.18
CA ASN A 202 -24.32 -0.38 18.24
C ASN A 202 -23.54 -1.09 19.36
N PRO A 203 -23.49 -0.54 20.60
CA PRO A 203 -22.79 -1.16 21.72
C PRO A 203 -23.29 -2.53 22.11
N ASN A 204 -24.56 -2.82 21.80
CA ASN A 204 -25.19 -4.09 22.12
C ASN A 204 -25.02 -5.14 21.01
N HIS A 205 -24.34 -4.83 19.90
CA HIS A 205 -24.18 -5.73 18.77
C HIS A 205 -22.71 -6.16 18.59
N THR A 206 -22.37 -7.28 19.19
CA THR A 206 -21.05 -7.94 19.11
C THR A 206 -21.21 -9.36 18.56
N SER A 207 -20.12 -10.11 18.33
CA SER A 207 -20.22 -11.53 18.01
C SER A 207 -20.95 -12.31 19.12
N ALA A 208 -20.70 -11.97 20.39
CA ALA A 208 -21.34 -12.65 21.51
C ALA A 208 -22.86 -12.39 21.58
N THR A 209 -23.34 -11.26 21.07
CA THR A 209 -24.74 -10.82 21.19
C THR A 209 -25.51 -10.83 19.87
N CYS A 210 -24.93 -11.37 18.80
CA CYS A 210 -25.54 -11.42 17.48
C CYS A 210 -26.78 -12.32 17.46
N GLN A 211 -27.95 -11.74 17.18
CA GLN A 211 -29.22 -12.48 17.12
C GLN A 211 -29.57 -13.02 15.73
N ARG A 212 -28.85 -12.59 14.69
CA ARG A 212 -29.08 -13.00 13.28
C ARG A 212 -27.77 -13.46 12.61
N PRO A 213 -27.12 -14.52 13.13
CA PRO A 213 -25.83 -14.96 12.64
C PRO A 213 -25.89 -15.55 11.22
N SER A 214 -24.80 -15.40 10.47
CA SER A 214 -24.53 -16.18 9.26
C SER A 214 -24.17 -17.63 9.63
N GLU A 215 -24.21 -18.54 8.66
CA GLU A 215 -24.03 -19.99 8.85
C GLU A 215 -22.74 -20.42 9.60
N LYS A 216 -21.69 -19.60 9.59
CA LYS A 216 -20.38 -19.90 10.23
C LYS A 216 -20.00 -18.94 11.37
N HIS A 217 -20.97 -18.25 11.94
CA HIS A 217 -20.72 -17.26 12.99
C HIS A 217 -20.01 -17.84 14.22
N ASP A 218 -18.86 -17.28 14.61
CA ASP A 218 -18.19 -17.59 15.87
C ASP A 218 -18.49 -16.50 16.92
N HIS A 219 -19.26 -16.86 17.94
CA HIS A 219 -19.66 -15.97 19.04
C HIS A 219 -18.50 -15.48 19.92
N THR A 220 -17.35 -16.15 19.85
CA THR A 220 -16.15 -15.77 20.63
C THR A 220 -15.20 -14.88 19.84
N ALA A 221 -15.53 -14.57 18.58
CA ALA A 221 -14.73 -13.69 17.76
C ALA A 221 -14.82 -12.24 18.22
N THR A 222 -13.69 -11.57 18.28
CA THR A 222 -13.58 -10.18 18.74
C THR A 222 -12.94 -9.33 17.66
N ILE A 223 -12.92 -7.99 17.81
CA ILE A 223 -12.22 -7.15 16.82
C ILE A 223 -10.72 -7.49 16.76
N ARG A 224 -10.16 -7.93 17.89
CA ARG A 224 -8.75 -8.32 18.04
C ARG A 224 -8.48 -9.77 17.60
N ASN A 225 -9.51 -10.61 17.54
CA ASN A 225 -9.44 -11.98 17.02
C ASN A 225 -10.73 -12.32 16.24
N PRO A 226 -10.82 -11.89 14.98
CA PRO A 226 -12.05 -12.00 14.20
C PRO A 226 -12.30 -13.40 13.64
N LYS A 227 -11.34 -14.34 13.79
CA LYS A 227 -11.51 -15.77 13.43
C LYS A 227 -12.13 -16.01 12.04
N GLY A 228 -11.68 -15.26 11.04
CA GLY A 228 -12.19 -15.36 9.67
C GLY A 228 -13.57 -14.73 9.43
N GLY A 229 -14.07 -13.93 10.38
CA GLY A 229 -15.31 -13.16 10.25
C GLY A 229 -15.17 -11.89 9.41
N CYS A 230 -16.31 -11.29 9.09
CA CYS A 230 -16.45 -10.05 8.32
C CYS A 230 -15.61 -8.92 8.93
N ARG A 231 -14.74 -8.29 8.13
CA ARG A 231 -13.86 -7.17 8.54
C ARG A 231 -14.31 -5.82 8.01
N LEU A 232 -15.47 -5.76 7.37
CA LEU A 232 -16.01 -4.54 6.80
C LEU A 232 -16.64 -3.67 7.90
N ILE A 233 -16.59 -2.36 7.69
CA ILE A 233 -17.40 -1.42 8.46
C ILE A 233 -18.81 -1.43 7.89
N ASN A 234 -19.79 -1.77 8.73
CA ASN A 234 -21.20 -1.71 8.36
C ASN A 234 -21.66 -0.25 8.34
N THR A 235 -21.56 0.38 7.18
CA THR A 235 -21.96 1.77 6.92
C THR A 235 -23.47 1.92 6.68
N ALA A 236 -24.31 0.93 7.01
CA ALA A 236 -25.76 1.02 6.84
C ALA A 236 -26.41 2.21 7.58
N ALA A 237 -25.70 2.91 8.47
CA ALA A 237 -26.12 4.18 9.03
C ALA A 237 -26.05 5.38 8.06
N PHE A 238 -25.39 5.27 6.89
CA PHE A 238 -25.26 6.36 5.90
C PHE A 238 -26.09 6.15 4.62
N ARG A 239 -26.78 5.02 4.47
CA ARG A 239 -27.82 4.89 3.44
C ARG A 239 -29.14 5.34 4.06
N ARG A 240 -29.51 6.60 3.79
CA ARG A 240 -30.92 7.01 3.85
C ARG A 240 -31.76 5.94 3.16
N SER A 241 -32.77 5.44 3.85
CA SER A 241 -33.78 4.54 3.31
C SER A 241 -34.32 5.09 1.99
N PRO A 242 -34.48 4.26 0.94
CA PRO A 242 -35.41 4.59 -0.13
C PRO A 242 -36.82 4.25 0.37
N SER A 243 -37.56 5.26 0.81
CA SER A 243 -39.03 5.39 0.83
C SER A 243 -39.35 6.82 1.25
#